data_AF-A0A962E2B9-F1
#
_entry.id   AF-A0A962E2B9-F1
#
_cell.length_a   1.000
_cell.length_b   1.000
_cell.length_c   1.000
_cell.angle_alpha   90.00
_cell.angle_beta   90.00
_cell.angle_gamma   90.00
#
_symmetry.space_group_name_H-M   'P 1'
#
loop_
_entity.id
_entity.type
_entity.pdbx_description
1 polymer ?
#
loop_
_entity_poly.entity_id
_entity_poly.type
_entity_poly.pdbx_seq_one_letter_code
_entity_poly.pdbx_strand_id
1 'polypeptide(L)'
;ILTDGIFDICIANELMKSGLLPNHNNYKHHSNRYENIEIEDDTVFFKKPLSLDVGGVAKGYAVDKAFEHIVNKLDSANVSQISINAGGDIRYFDWENSWVYIPNQNKNLKPYQLLRPGLATSSGYYSPGNNLQVFSPVTGKQVEAKETISVFADKCMHADALTKVVALSGGKYRCVFDKYNALYMKN
;
A
#
# COMPACT_ATOMS: atom_id res chain seq x y z
N ILE A 1 14.28 -11.79 1.11
CA ILE A 1 13.85 -10.40 1.42
C ILE A 1 13.81 -9.63 0.11
N LEU A 2 12.79 -8.81 -0.13
CA LEU A 2 12.57 -8.17 -1.45
C LEU A 2 13.02 -6.71 -1.51
N THR A 3 12.93 -5.99 -0.39
CA THR A 3 13.09 -4.54 -0.36
C THR A 3 14.13 -4.09 0.68
N ASP A 4 14.97 -5.02 1.14
CA ASP A 4 16.00 -4.84 2.17
C ASP A 4 15.52 -4.09 3.42
N GLY A 5 14.26 -4.35 3.83
CA GLY A 5 13.64 -3.74 5.00
C GLY A 5 13.20 -2.28 4.83
N ILE A 6 13.24 -1.71 3.62
CA ILE A 6 12.74 -0.34 3.40
C ILE A 6 11.23 -0.26 3.65
N PHE A 7 10.49 -1.29 3.22
CA PHE A 7 9.08 -1.47 3.54
C PHE A 7 9.01 -2.50 4.66
N ASP A 8 8.60 -2.05 5.84
CA ASP A 8 8.52 -2.84 7.05
C ASP A 8 7.23 -2.47 7.80
N ILE A 9 6.49 -3.49 8.26
CA ILE A 9 5.27 -3.32 9.06
C ILE A 9 5.58 -3.12 10.55
N CYS A 10 6.82 -3.34 11.00
CA CYS A 10 7.27 -3.12 12.38
C CYS A 10 7.53 -1.63 12.69
N ILE A 11 6.75 -0.72 12.11
CA ILE A 11 6.93 0.74 12.26
C ILE A 11 5.91 1.40 13.20
N ALA A 12 4.94 0.65 13.74
CA ALA A 12 3.87 1.21 14.56
C ALA A 12 4.38 2.05 15.74
N ASN A 13 5.48 1.62 16.38
CA ASN A 13 6.08 2.37 17.48
C ASN A 13 6.57 3.76 17.04
N GLU A 14 7.18 3.86 15.86
CA GLU A 14 7.63 5.14 15.32
C GLU A 14 6.46 6.01 14.88
N LEU A 15 5.43 5.41 14.29
CA LEU A 15 4.20 6.12 13.96
C LEU A 15 3.48 6.67 15.20
N MET A 16 3.46 5.93 16.32
CA MET A 16 2.92 6.41 17.59
C MET A 16 3.76 7.56 18.15
N LYS A 17 5.10 7.45 18.15
CA LYS A 17 6.01 8.53 18.59
C LYS A 17 5.86 9.80 17.76
N SER A 18 5.58 9.67 16.46
CA SER A 18 5.34 10.80 15.57
C SER A 18 3.90 11.32 15.60
N GLY A 19 3.03 10.77 16.44
CA GLY A 19 1.62 11.18 16.56
C GLY A 19 0.74 10.78 15.36
N LEU A 20 1.21 9.87 14.50
CA LEU A 20 0.47 9.37 13.33
C LEU A 20 -0.42 8.17 13.67
N LEU A 21 -0.19 7.52 14.81
CA LEU A 21 -1.09 6.51 15.39
C LEU A 21 -1.47 6.90 16.82
N PRO A 22 -2.68 6.53 17.29
CA PRO A 22 -3.01 6.68 18.70
C PRO A 22 -2.03 5.88 19.56
N ASN A 23 -1.55 6.49 20.63
CA ASN A 23 -0.63 5.81 21.53
C ASN A 23 -1.40 4.86 22.44
N HIS A 24 -1.40 3.57 22.07
CA HIS A 24 -2.00 2.50 22.85
C HIS A 24 -1.03 1.85 23.85
N ASN A 25 0.23 2.34 23.92
CA ASN A 25 1.33 1.60 24.53
C ASN A 25 1.78 2.18 25.89
N ASN A 26 1.90 1.28 26.88
CA ASN A 26 2.63 1.49 28.14
C ASN A 26 4.10 0.99 28.05
N TYR A 27 4.50 0.35 26.94
CA TYR A 27 5.79 -0.33 26.81
C TYR A 27 6.82 0.51 26.06
N LYS A 28 8.02 0.66 26.66
CA LYS A 28 9.08 1.57 26.18
C LYS A 28 10.05 0.96 25.17
N HIS A 29 10.03 -0.36 24.95
CA HIS A 29 11.07 -1.08 24.20
C HIS A 29 10.49 -2.13 23.24
N HIS A 30 9.98 -1.69 22.10
CA HIS A 30 9.65 -2.58 20.98
C HIS A 30 10.80 -2.63 19.98
N SER A 31 11.04 -3.80 19.38
CA SER A 31 11.87 -3.86 18.19
C SER A 31 11.08 -3.32 16.98
N ASN A 32 11.80 -2.79 15.99
CA ASN A 32 11.22 -2.13 14.82
C ASN A 32 11.70 -2.81 13.52
N ARG A 33 11.79 -4.14 13.53
CA ARG A 33 12.47 -4.92 12.49
C ARG A 33 11.76 -6.23 12.20
N TYR A 34 11.40 -6.43 10.93
CA TYR A 34 10.73 -7.63 10.45
C TYR A 34 11.51 -8.93 10.70
N GLU A 35 12.84 -8.90 10.91
CA GLU A 35 13.63 -10.10 11.21
C GLU A 35 13.27 -10.76 12.56
N ASN A 36 12.50 -10.07 13.41
CA ASN A 36 11.96 -10.64 14.64
C ASN A 36 10.62 -11.35 14.44
N ILE A 37 10.05 -11.33 13.23
CA ILE A 37 8.82 -12.04 12.88
C ILE A 37 9.19 -13.40 12.30
N GLU A 38 8.60 -14.45 12.84
CA GLU A 38 8.62 -15.80 12.26
C GLU A 38 7.18 -16.21 11.95
N ILE A 39 6.98 -16.90 10.83
CA ILE A 39 5.68 -17.41 10.41
C ILE A 39 5.86 -18.91 10.19
N GLU A 40 5.07 -19.70 10.92
CA GLU A 40 4.97 -21.14 10.75
C GLU A 40 3.49 -21.49 10.54
N ASP A 41 3.16 -22.06 9.39
CA ASP A 41 1.79 -22.30 8.95
C ASP A 41 0.92 -21.02 9.07
N ASP A 42 -0.15 -21.09 9.87
CA ASP A 42 -1.08 -19.99 10.15
C ASP A 42 -0.75 -19.24 11.46
N THR A 43 0.45 -19.48 12.04
CA THR A 43 0.87 -18.89 13.31
C THR A 43 2.00 -17.89 13.11
N VAL A 44 1.89 -16.74 13.79
CA VAL A 44 2.91 -15.68 13.80
C VAL A 44 3.60 -15.65 15.16
N PHE A 45 4.93 -15.75 15.16
CA PHE A 45 5.78 -15.69 16.34
C PHE A 45 6.64 -14.43 16.33
N PHE A 46 6.96 -13.93 17.53
CA PHE A 46 7.81 -12.75 17.71
C PHE A 46 8.99 -13.06 18.63
N LYS A 47 10.22 -12.93 18.12
CA LYS A 47 11.47 -13.11 18.91
C LYS A 47 11.64 -12.05 20.00
N LYS A 48 11.02 -10.89 19.81
CA LYS A 48 11.04 -9.73 20.70
C LYS A 48 9.65 -9.08 20.68
N PRO A 49 9.26 -8.33 21.72
CA PRO A 49 8.04 -7.53 21.65
C PRO A 49 8.05 -6.59 20.43
N LEU A 50 7.00 -6.67 19.60
CA LEU A 50 6.80 -5.84 18.41
C LEU A 50 5.46 -5.12 18.49
N SER A 51 5.37 -4.00 17.77
CA SER A 51 4.11 -3.38 17.42
C SER A 51 4.06 -3.30 15.89
N LEU A 52 2.98 -3.80 15.31
CA LEU A 52 2.82 -3.88 13.86
C LEU A 52 1.82 -2.83 13.38
N ASP A 53 2.15 -2.18 12.27
CA ASP A 53 1.22 -1.39 11.46
C ASP A 53 1.16 -2.01 10.07
N VAL A 54 -0.03 -2.49 9.70
CA VAL A 54 -0.29 -3.07 8.38
C VAL A 54 -0.99 -2.08 7.46
N GLY A 55 -1.09 -0.79 7.85
CA GLY A 55 -1.79 0.24 7.07
C GLY A 55 -1.21 0.45 5.67
N GLY A 56 0.07 0.10 5.47
CA GLY A 56 0.73 0.14 4.18
C GLY A 56 0.34 -0.95 3.17
N VAL A 57 -0.45 -1.96 3.56
CA VAL A 57 -0.85 -3.08 2.69
C VAL A 57 -2.29 -3.57 2.92
N ALA A 58 -2.87 -3.25 4.08
CA ALA A 58 -4.15 -3.79 4.52
C ALA A 58 -5.34 -3.36 3.65
N LYS A 59 -5.33 -2.13 3.12
CA LYS A 59 -6.42 -1.65 2.27
C LYS A 59 -6.47 -2.42 0.97
N GLY A 60 -5.32 -2.55 0.28
CA GLY A 60 -5.24 -3.34 -0.94
C GLY A 60 -5.61 -4.81 -0.73
N TYR A 61 -5.22 -5.41 0.41
CA TYR A 61 -5.65 -6.76 0.78
C TYR A 61 -7.17 -6.86 0.95
N ALA A 62 -7.79 -5.92 1.68
CA ALA A 62 -9.23 -5.90 1.89
C ALA A 62 -10.01 -5.74 0.57
N VAL A 63 -9.51 -4.88 -0.33
CA VAL A 63 -10.04 -4.70 -1.68
C VAL A 63 -9.98 -6.00 -2.48
N ASP A 64 -8.84 -6.68 -2.50
CA ASP A 64 -8.70 -7.96 -3.20
C ASP A 64 -9.63 -9.03 -2.61
N LYS A 65 -9.78 -9.09 -1.27
CA LYS A 65 -10.69 -10.05 -0.62
C LYS A 65 -12.16 -9.78 -0.92
N ALA A 66 -12.58 -8.52 -0.93
CA ALA A 66 -13.93 -8.14 -1.34
C ALA A 66 -14.18 -8.48 -2.81
N PHE A 67 -13.20 -8.23 -3.68
CA PHE A 67 -13.29 -8.58 -5.09
C PHE A 67 -13.38 -10.09 -5.32
N GLU A 68 -12.50 -10.88 -4.70
CA GLU A 68 -12.54 -12.35 -4.74
C GLU A 68 -13.92 -12.88 -4.30
N HIS A 69 -14.45 -12.33 -3.20
CA HIS A 69 -15.76 -12.73 -2.68
C HIS A 69 -16.91 -12.46 -3.67
N ILE A 70 -16.87 -11.33 -4.36
CA ILE A 70 -17.90 -10.94 -5.33
C ILE A 70 -17.77 -11.79 -6.59
N VAL A 71 -16.58 -11.87 -7.18
CA VAL A 71 -16.35 -12.61 -8.43
C VAL A 71 -16.71 -14.09 -8.28
N ASN A 72 -16.41 -14.72 -7.13
CA ASN A 72 -16.78 -16.12 -6.89
C ASN A 72 -18.29 -16.37 -6.78
N LYS A 73 -19.09 -15.32 -6.60
CA LYS A 73 -20.56 -15.40 -6.51
C LYS A 73 -21.25 -15.00 -7.80
N LEU A 74 -20.51 -14.51 -8.79
CA LEU A 74 -21.10 -14.02 -10.03
C LEU A 74 -21.18 -15.13 -11.07
N ASP A 75 -22.32 -15.16 -11.74
CA ASP A 75 -22.41 -15.82 -13.05
C ASP A 75 -21.80 -14.85 -14.08
N SER A 76 -20.60 -15.18 -14.55
CA SER A 76 -19.80 -14.35 -15.46
C SER A 76 -20.51 -14.03 -16.77
N ALA A 77 -21.62 -14.69 -17.09
CA ALA A 77 -22.42 -14.41 -18.29
C ALA A 77 -23.18 -13.06 -18.23
N ASN A 78 -23.38 -12.46 -17.04
CA ASN A 78 -24.28 -11.30 -16.88
C ASN A 78 -23.63 -10.03 -16.30
N VAL A 79 -22.33 -10.03 -16.01
CA VAL A 79 -21.62 -8.86 -15.48
C VAL A 79 -20.53 -8.42 -16.43
N SER A 80 -20.64 -7.18 -16.92
CA SER A 80 -19.70 -6.62 -17.89
C SER A 80 -18.51 -5.90 -17.25
N GLN A 81 -18.65 -5.37 -16.03
CA GLN A 81 -17.59 -4.68 -15.28
C GLN A 81 -17.86 -4.67 -13.77
N ILE A 82 -16.80 -4.77 -12.97
CA ILE A 82 -16.85 -4.65 -11.50
C ILE A 82 -15.69 -3.78 -11.07
N SER A 83 -15.93 -2.90 -10.10
CA SER A 83 -14.88 -2.15 -9.42
C SER A 83 -15.11 -2.16 -7.92
N ILE A 84 -14.06 -2.48 -7.16
CA ILE A 84 -14.02 -2.32 -5.71
C ILE A 84 -13.04 -1.22 -5.39
N ASN A 85 -13.47 -0.18 -4.70
CA ASN A 85 -12.63 0.96 -4.31
C ASN A 85 -12.71 1.17 -2.79
N ALA A 86 -11.55 1.17 -2.13
CA ALA A 86 -11.41 1.56 -0.74
C ALA A 86 -10.34 2.66 -0.61
N GLY A 87 -10.80 3.90 -0.43
CA GLY A 87 -9.90 5.04 -0.19
C GLY A 87 -8.88 5.28 -1.31
N GLY A 88 -9.24 4.99 -2.56
CA GLY A 88 -8.38 5.16 -3.74
C GLY A 88 -7.60 3.93 -4.17
N ASP A 89 -7.63 2.84 -3.38
CA ASP A 89 -7.11 1.54 -3.79
C ASP A 89 -8.23 0.75 -4.47
N ILE A 90 -7.99 0.26 -5.68
CA ILE A 90 -9.02 -0.20 -6.60
C ILE A 90 -8.67 -1.55 -7.19
N ARG A 91 -9.69 -2.40 -7.34
CA ARG A 91 -9.64 -3.64 -8.11
C ARG A 91 -10.74 -3.69 -9.15
N TYR A 92 -10.38 -3.99 -10.40
CA TYR A 92 -11.28 -4.10 -11.53
C TYR A 92 -11.38 -5.53 -12.08
N PHE A 93 -12.59 -5.86 -12.54
CA PHE A 93 -12.88 -6.96 -13.47
C PHE A 93 -13.08 -6.37 -14.87
N ASP A 94 -12.63 -7.06 -15.92
CA ASP A 94 -12.65 -6.58 -17.31
C ASP A 94 -12.09 -5.14 -17.46
N TRP A 95 -10.81 -4.99 -17.10
CA TRP A 95 -10.15 -3.70 -16.84
C TRP A 95 -9.48 -3.09 -18.07
N GLU A 96 -9.21 -3.85 -19.13
CA GLU A 96 -8.30 -3.50 -20.23
C GLU A 96 -8.68 -2.21 -20.97
N ASN A 97 -9.97 -1.87 -21.01
CA ASN A 97 -10.50 -0.64 -21.63
C ASN A 97 -11.04 0.38 -20.62
N SER A 98 -10.76 0.17 -19.34
CA SER A 98 -11.26 1.02 -18.26
C SER A 98 -10.31 2.19 -17.96
N TRP A 99 -10.90 3.29 -17.51
CA TRP A 99 -10.21 4.52 -17.14
C TRP A 99 -10.43 4.84 -15.67
N VAL A 100 -9.44 5.46 -15.05
CA VAL A 100 -9.49 5.97 -13.69
C VAL A 100 -9.04 7.42 -13.66
N TYR A 101 -9.64 8.20 -12.75
CA TYR A 101 -9.23 9.57 -12.50
C TYR A 101 -8.38 9.62 -11.23
N ILE A 102 -7.12 10.03 -11.38
CA ILE A 102 -6.15 10.09 -10.27
C ILE A 102 -5.86 11.56 -9.96
N PRO A 103 -6.03 12.02 -8.71
CA PRO A 103 -5.71 13.38 -8.31
C PRO A 103 -4.20 13.59 -8.12
N ASN A 104 -3.69 14.72 -8.60
CA ASN A 104 -2.35 15.18 -8.23
C ASN A 104 -2.33 15.83 -6.83
N GLN A 105 -1.16 16.32 -6.38
CA GLN A 105 -1.03 17.03 -5.10
C GLN A 105 -1.94 18.26 -4.96
N ASN A 106 -2.32 18.88 -6.07
CA ASN A 106 -3.25 20.03 -6.11
C ASN A 106 -4.72 19.60 -6.21
N LYS A 107 -5.03 18.30 -6.05
CA LYS A 107 -6.38 17.72 -6.13
C LYS A 107 -7.02 17.80 -7.52
N ASN A 108 -6.22 18.08 -8.56
CA ASN A 108 -6.70 18.06 -9.94
C ASN A 108 -6.73 16.62 -10.45
N LEU A 109 -7.92 16.16 -10.83
CA LEU A 109 -8.12 14.83 -11.41
C LEU A 109 -7.59 14.78 -12.84
N LYS A 110 -6.78 13.77 -13.13
CA LYS A 110 -6.33 13.46 -14.50
C LYS A 110 -6.76 12.04 -14.89
N PRO A 111 -7.25 11.82 -16.12
CA PRO A 111 -7.63 10.51 -16.59
C PRO A 111 -6.39 9.67 -16.93
N TYR A 112 -6.40 8.40 -16.55
CA TYR A 112 -5.41 7.40 -16.92
C TYR A 112 -6.10 6.10 -17.31
N GLN A 113 -5.64 5.46 -18.37
CA GLN A 113 -6.05 4.09 -18.69
C GLN A 113 -5.47 3.15 -17.63
N LEU A 114 -6.26 2.17 -17.19
CA LEU A 114 -5.73 1.12 -16.32
C LEU A 114 -4.67 0.33 -17.08
N LEU A 115 -3.55 0.05 -16.40
CA LEU A 115 -2.47 -0.77 -16.94
C LEU A 115 -2.50 -2.20 -16.39
N ARG A 116 -3.21 -2.41 -15.28
CA ARG A 116 -3.40 -3.69 -14.58
C ARG A 116 -4.76 -3.66 -13.85
N PRO A 117 -5.31 -4.82 -13.44
CA PRO A 117 -6.60 -4.85 -12.74
C PRO A 117 -6.56 -4.22 -11.34
N GLY A 118 -5.42 -4.22 -10.66
CA GLY A 118 -5.23 -3.58 -9.35
C GLY A 118 -4.54 -2.23 -9.47
N LEU A 119 -4.97 -1.27 -8.67
CA LEU A 119 -4.40 0.08 -8.57
C LEU A 119 -4.36 0.51 -7.10
N ALA A 120 -3.29 1.14 -6.67
CA ALA A 120 -3.24 1.84 -5.39
C ALA A 120 -2.55 3.18 -5.55
N THR A 121 -2.92 4.14 -4.70
CA THR A 121 -2.39 5.50 -4.75
C THR A 121 -2.00 5.98 -3.36
N SER A 122 -0.74 6.40 -3.20
CA SER A 122 -0.24 7.08 -2.02
C SER A 122 -0.01 8.56 -2.33
N SER A 123 -0.62 9.44 -1.55
CA SER A 123 -0.46 10.88 -1.71
C SER A 123 -0.70 11.65 -0.43
N GLY A 124 -0.24 12.91 -0.38
CA GLY A 124 -0.31 13.77 0.79
C GLY A 124 -1.48 14.73 0.80
N TYR A 125 -2.22 14.89 -0.30
CA TYR A 125 -3.28 15.91 -0.42
C TYR A 125 -4.48 15.75 0.53
N TYR A 126 -4.60 14.60 1.22
CA TYR A 126 -5.58 14.37 2.30
C TYR A 126 -4.97 14.51 3.71
N SER A 127 -3.66 14.69 3.83
CA SER A 127 -2.95 14.77 5.11
C SER A 127 -2.67 16.23 5.51
N PRO A 128 -2.77 16.56 6.81
CA PRO A 128 -2.26 17.83 7.34
C PRO A 128 -0.78 18.03 6.94
N GLY A 129 -0.45 19.20 6.40
CA GLY A 129 0.92 19.51 5.95
C GLY A 129 1.32 18.87 4.61
N ASN A 130 0.40 18.25 3.87
CA ASN A 130 0.65 17.61 2.58
C ASN A 130 1.77 16.55 2.63
N ASN A 131 1.88 15.79 3.72
CA ASN A 131 2.84 14.69 3.85
C ASN A 131 2.21 13.34 3.54
N LEU A 132 3.01 12.40 3.02
CA LEU A 132 2.57 11.02 2.88
C LEU A 132 2.41 10.43 4.27
N GLN A 133 1.37 9.63 4.50
CA GLN A 133 1.28 8.79 5.71
C GLN A 133 2.19 7.56 5.57
N VAL A 134 3.45 7.82 5.20
CA VAL A 134 4.50 6.82 4.99
C VAL A 134 5.69 7.28 5.81
N PHE A 135 6.20 6.38 6.64
CA PHE A 135 7.32 6.65 7.52
C PHE A 135 8.49 5.78 7.13
N SER A 136 9.68 6.38 7.06
CA SER A 136 10.90 5.67 6.72
C SER A 136 11.53 5.04 7.97
N PRO A 137 11.63 3.71 8.05
CA PRO A 137 12.33 3.06 9.17
C PRO A 137 13.83 3.36 9.16
N VAL A 138 14.39 3.74 8.00
CA VAL A 138 15.82 4.04 7.84
C VAL A 138 16.16 5.44 8.35
N THR A 139 15.32 6.43 8.04
CA THR A 139 15.60 7.83 8.42
C THR A 139 14.88 8.28 9.69
N GLY A 140 13.89 7.50 10.17
CA GLY A 140 13.06 7.88 11.31
C GLY A 140 12.18 9.10 11.03
N LYS A 141 11.83 9.35 9.76
CA LYS A 141 11.06 10.52 9.34
C LYS A 141 9.91 10.14 8.42
N GLN A 142 8.85 10.93 8.49
CA GLN A 142 7.76 10.90 7.53
C GLN A 142 8.26 11.33 6.14
N VAL A 143 7.74 10.70 5.10
CA VAL A 143 8.06 11.02 3.70
C VAL A 143 7.24 12.23 3.26
N GLU A 144 7.91 13.23 2.70
CA GLU A 144 7.27 14.40 2.08
C GLU A 144 6.48 13.99 0.83
N ALA A 145 5.25 14.50 0.66
CA ALA A 145 4.47 14.21 -0.54
C ALA A 145 4.80 15.20 -1.67
N LYS A 146 5.89 14.94 -2.40
CA LYS A 146 6.26 15.75 -3.55
C LYS A 146 5.37 15.52 -4.77
N GLU A 147 4.85 14.30 -4.92
CA GLU A 147 4.10 13.82 -6.09
C GLU A 147 3.05 12.81 -5.64
N THR A 148 1.94 12.67 -6.36
CA THR A 148 1.03 11.53 -6.15
C THR A 148 1.68 10.29 -6.76
N ILE A 149 1.80 9.22 -5.99
CA ILE A 149 2.39 7.95 -6.43
C ILE A 149 1.27 6.95 -6.66
N SER A 150 1.16 6.43 -7.87
CA SER A 150 0.20 5.38 -8.21
C SER A 150 0.92 4.15 -8.75
N VAL A 151 0.48 2.96 -8.32
CA VAL A 151 1.01 1.68 -8.79
C VAL A 151 -0.12 0.84 -9.34
N PHE A 152 0.06 0.30 -10.53
CA PHE A 152 -0.78 -0.69 -11.17
C PHE A 152 -0.14 -2.06 -10.98
N ALA A 153 -0.90 -3.08 -10.55
CA ALA A 153 -0.41 -4.45 -10.36
C ALA A 153 -1.51 -5.51 -10.53
N ASP A 154 -1.11 -6.78 -10.64
CA ASP A 154 -2.04 -7.91 -10.76
C ASP A 154 -2.85 -8.17 -9.49
N LYS A 155 -2.53 -7.55 -8.36
CA LYS A 155 -3.30 -7.56 -7.10
C LYS A 155 -3.27 -6.18 -6.46
N CYS A 156 -4.39 -5.71 -5.93
CA CYS A 156 -4.48 -4.41 -5.27
C CYS A 156 -3.58 -4.36 -4.01
N MET A 157 -3.45 -5.47 -3.29
CA MET A 157 -2.52 -5.63 -2.16
C MET A 157 -1.07 -5.32 -2.56
N HIS A 158 -0.63 -5.83 -3.71
CA HIS A 158 0.73 -5.58 -4.20
C HIS A 158 0.91 -4.11 -4.59
N ALA A 159 -0.06 -3.53 -5.29
CA ALA A 159 -0.04 -2.12 -5.62
C ALA A 159 0.06 -1.25 -4.35
N ASP A 160 -0.74 -1.54 -3.33
CA ASP A 160 -0.79 -0.80 -2.06
C ASP A 160 0.58 -0.79 -1.38
N ALA A 161 1.19 -1.97 -1.18
CA ALA A 161 2.54 -2.08 -0.61
C ALA A 161 3.61 -1.39 -1.48
N LEU A 162 3.56 -1.58 -2.81
CA LEU A 162 4.55 -1.03 -3.73
C LEU A 162 4.51 0.50 -3.81
N THR A 163 3.37 1.15 -3.56
CA THR A 163 3.34 2.63 -3.46
C THR A 163 4.28 3.15 -2.37
N LYS A 164 4.41 2.41 -1.25
CA LYS A 164 5.31 2.76 -0.13
C LYS A 164 6.76 2.51 -0.52
N VAL A 165 7.03 1.43 -1.25
CA VAL A 165 8.36 1.15 -1.79
C VAL A 165 8.82 2.28 -2.72
N VAL A 166 7.96 2.76 -3.62
CA VAL A 166 8.29 3.93 -4.47
C VAL A 166 8.53 5.18 -3.62
N ALA A 167 7.64 5.47 -2.67
CA ALA A 167 7.75 6.65 -1.81
C ALA A 167 9.07 6.69 -1.03
N LEU A 168 9.53 5.53 -0.54
CA LEU A 168 10.71 5.42 0.31
C LEU A 168 12.02 5.29 -0.47
N SER A 169 12.00 4.72 -1.67
CA SER A 169 13.22 4.37 -2.42
C SER A 169 13.40 5.12 -3.73
N GLY A 170 12.41 5.90 -4.14
CA GLY A 170 12.42 6.61 -5.43
C GLY A 170 12.38 5.71 -6.66
N GLY A 171 12.13 4.40 -6.51
CA GLY A 171 12.12 3.43 -7.62
C GLY A 171 13.36 2.53 -7.70
N LYS A 172 14.23 2.56 -6.68
CA LYS A 172 15.47 1.75 -6.64
C LYS A 172 15.22 0.22 -6.79
N TYR A 173 14.08 -0.27 -6.31
CA TYR A 173 13.76 -1.71 -6.27
C TYR A 173 13.05 -2.22 -7.53
N ARG A 174 13.54 -1.88 -8.73
CA ARG A 174 12.87 -2.18 -10.00
C ARG A 174 12.53 -3.67 -10.18
N CYS A 175 13.44 -4.56 -9.79
CA CYS A 175 13.24 -6.02 -9.87
C CYS A 175 12.01 -6.51 -9.07
N VAL A 176 11.63 -5.81 -8.00
CA VAL A 176 10.43 -6.14 -7.22
C VAL A 176 9.17 -5.81 -8.00
N PHE A 177 9.16 -4.70 -8.75
CA PHE A 177 8.04 -4.35 -9.62
C PHE A 177 7.87 -5.37 -10.74
N ASP A 178 8.97 -5.78 -11.37
CA ASP A 178 8.92 -6.79 -12.43
C ASP A 178 8.41 -8.14 -11.88
N LYS A 179 8.84 -8.54 -10.66
CA LYS A 179 8.36 -9.76 -9.97
C LYS A 179 6.84 -9.76 -9.75
N TYR A 180 6.25 -8.61 -9.46
CA TYR A 180 4.81 -8.48 -9.19
C TYR A 180 4.02 -7.96 -10.40
N ASN A 181 4.62 -7.95 -11.59
CA ASN A 181 4.03 -7.45 -12.82
C ASN A 181 3.44 -6.03 -12.66
N ALA A 182 4.18 -5.17 -11.95
CA ALA A 182 3.72 -3.88 -11.50
C ALA A 182 4.38 -2.72 -12.27
N LEU A 183 3.62 -1.63 -12.43
CA LEU A 183 4.07 -0.39 -13.06
C LEU A 183 3.71 0.76 -12.14
N TYR A 184 4.60 1.73 -11.97
CA TYR A 184 4.31 2.92 -11.17
C TYR A 184 4.39 4.19 -12.02
N MET A 185 3.67 5.20 -11.57
CA MET A 185 3.70 6.55 -12.11
C MET A 185 3.70 7.56 -10.97
N LYS A 186 4.19 8.77 -11.28
CA LYS A 186 4.18 9.93 -10.39
C LYS A 186 3.55 11.11 -11.11
N ASN A 187 2.69 11.89 -10.46
CA ASN A 187 2.01 13.04 -11.07
C ASN A 187 1.74 14.20 -10.11
#